data_AF-A0A9J6QM14-F1
#
_entry.id   AF-A0A9J6QM14-F1
#
_cell.length_a   1.000
_cell.length_b   1.000
_cell.length_c   1.000
_cell.angle_alpha   90.00
_cell.angle_beta   90.00
_cell.angle_gamma   90.00
#
_symmetry.space_group_name_H-M   'P 1'
#
loop_
_entity.id
_entity.type
_entity.pdbx_description
1 polymer ?
#
loop_
_entity_poly.entity_id
_entity_poly.type
_entity_poly.pdbx_seq_one_letter_code
_entity_poly.pdbx_strand_id
1 'polypeptide(L)'
;MAMPFDLFGRGLYRYTFRMGCEEVPGLELNDGATRIFLNTHGADKTGVSDELIALLNYLERTSQQAAEASGNEKIRRMHRKIEAIRSSEEIGVKYMNEYEEKMLERQEGKKEAQKEMALKMKKKNKPLEEIAEFTGLSVEEIEAL
;
A
#
# COMPACT_ATOMS: atom_id res chain seq x y z
N MET A 1 3.38 -4.02 21.47
CA MET A 1 3.27 -4.65 20.14
C MET A 1 1.97 -5.43 20.09
N ALA A 2 1.20 -5.36 19.00
CA ALA A 2 0.04 -6.22 18.79
C ALA A 2 0.45 -7.42 17.91
N MET A 3 0.06 -8.63 18.30
CA MET A 3 0.47 -9.88 17.68
C MET A 3 -0.79 -10.61 17.17
N PRO A 4 -0.77 -11.13 15.92
CA PRO A 4 -1.88 -11.89 15.35
C PRO A 4 -1.95 -13.34 15.84
N PHE A 5 -1.18 -13.69 16.87
CA PHE A 5 -1.11 -15.01 17.48
C PHE A 5 -0.67 -14.89 18.94
N ASP A 6 -0.94 -15.93 19.71
CA ASP A 6 -0.50 -16.02 21.10
C ASP A 6 0.98 -16.36 21.20
N LEU A 7 1.79 -15.36 21.54
CA LEU A 7 3.25 -15.49 21.66
C LEU A 7 3.69 -16.47 22.76
N PHE A 8 2.88 -16.65 23.81
CA PHE A 8 3.28 -17.41 25.01
C PHE A 8 2.37 -18.61 25.32
N GLY A 9 1.34 -18.84 24.51
CA GLY A 9 0.42 -19.97 24.63
C GLY A 9 -0.37 -19.98 25.94
N ARG A 10 -0.76 -18.80 26.45
CA ARG A 10 -1.53 -18.65 27.71
C ARG A 10 -2.95 -18.12 27.50
N GLY A 11 -3.33 -17.81 26.27
CA GLY A 11 -4.66 -17.30 25.92
C GLY A 11 -4.96 -15.89 26.43
N LEU A 12 -3.98 -15.12 26.90
CA LEU A 12 -4.21 -13.78 27.44
C LEU A 12 -4.26 -12.74 26.33
N TYR A 13 -5.15 -11.75 26.45
CA TYR A 13 -5.15 -10.58 25.55
C TYR A 13 -3.94 -9.65 25.78
N ARG A 14 -3.36 -9.62 26.99
CA ARG A 14 -2.27 -8.71 27.35
C ARG A 14 -1.22 -9.41 28.21
N TYR A 15 0.02 -9.38 27.75
CA TYR A 15 1.20 -9.74 28.54
C TYR A 15 1.99 -8.48 28.87
N THR A 16 2.32 -8.31 30.15
CA THR A 16 3.10 -7.17 30.63
C THR A 16 4.37 -7.69 31.26
N PHE A 17 5.52 -7.24 30.75
CA PHE A 17 6.83 -7.63 31.25
C PHE A 17 7.57 -6.41 31.78
N ARG A 18 8.24 -6.62 32.90
CA ARG A 18 9.21 -5.70 33.52
C ARG A 18 10.53 -6.44 33.68
N MET A 19 11.62 -5.70 33.87
CA MET A 19 12.94 -6.31 34.10
C MET A 19 13.02 -6.86 35.52
N GLY A 20 13.04 -8.19 35.64
CA GLY A 20 13.22 -8.92 36.90
C GLY A 20 14.62 -9.52 37.01
N CYS A 21 15.12 -9.66 38.23
CA CYS A 21 16.35 -10.38 38.54
C CYS A 21 16.09 -11.89 38.55
N GLU A 22 17.02 -12.66 37.98
CA GLU A 22 16.91 -14.12 37.90
C GLU A 22 17.29 -14.80 39.23
N GLU A 23 18.29 -14.26 39.93
CA GLU A 23 18.78 -14.81 41.19
C GLU A 23 17.84 -14.56 42.37
N VAL A 24 17.09 -13.46 42.33
CA VAL A 24 16.20 -13.04 43.42
C VAL A 24 14.77 -12.87 42.89
N PRO A 25 13.92 -13.91 43.02
CA PRO A 25 12.54 -13.86 42.57
C PRO A 25 11.77 -12.67 43.16
N GLY A 26 11.14 -11.87 42.29
CA GLY A 26 10.36 -10.69 42.69
C GLY A 26 11.15 -9.39 42.82
N LEU A 27 12.48 -9.42 42.68
CA LEU A 27 13.28 -8.20 42.60
C LEU A 27 13.21 -7.61 41.18
N GLU A 28 12.60 -6.44 41.03
CA GLU A 28 12.54 -5.71 39.77
C GLU A 28 13.64 -4.64 39.69
N LEU A 29 14.25 -4.49 38.51
CA LEU A 29 15.28 -3.48 38.25
C LEU A 29 14.75 -2.04 38.33
N ASN A 30 13.42 -1.85 38.27
CA ASN A 30 12.72 -0.56 38.36
C ASN A 30 13.30 0.53 37.43
N ASP A 31 13.78 0.13 36.25
CA ASP A 31 14.38 1.00 35.23
C ASP A 31 13.34 1.83 34.45
N GLY A 32 12.05 1.69 34.79
CA GLY A 32 10.94 2.35 34.10
C GLY A 32 10.53 1.68 32.78
N ALA A 33 11.23 0.64 32.33
CA ALA A 33 10.91 -0.04 31.09
C ALA A 33 9.79 -1.08 31.30
N THR A 34 8.65 -0.88 30.62
CA THR A 34 7.55 -1.86 30.60
C THR A 34 7.25 -2.27 29.16
N ARG A 35 7.31 -3.58 28.88
CA ARG A 35 7.01 -4.14 27.56
C ARG A 35 5.62 -4.77 27.58
N ILE A 36 4.74 -4.30 26.71
CA ILE A 36 3.37 -4.82 26.58
C ILE A 36 3.21 -5.52 25.23
N PHE A 37 2.80 -6.79 25.29
CA PHE A 37 2.36 -7.56 24.14
C PHE A 37 0.85 -7.73 24.20
N LEU A 38 0.17 -7.40 23.11
CA LEU A 38 -1.26 -7.55 22.95
C LEU A 38 -1.52 -8.67 21.95
N ASN A 39 -2.31 -9.66 22.33
CA ASN A 39 -2.66 -10.80 21.49
C ASN A 39 -4.08 -10.58 20.95
N THR A 40 -4.23 -10.53 19.62
CA THR A 40 -5.56 -10.36 19.01
C THR A 40 -6.45 -11.59 19.15
N HIS A 41 -5.87 -12.77 19.41
CA HIS A 41 -6.58 -14.03 19.61
C HIS A 41 -6.66 -14.43 21.09
N GLY A 42 -6.58 -13.46 22.00
CA GLY A 42 -6.82 -13.73 23.43
C GLY A 42 -8.21 -14.34 23.65
N ALA A 43 -8.32 -15.20 24.65
CA ALA A 43 -9.60 -15.77 25.09
C ALA A 43 -9.93 -15.34 26.53
N ASP A 44 -8.91 -15.10 27.35
CA ASP A 44 -9.08 -14.63 28.73
C ASP A 44 -9.31 -13.12 28.79
N LYS A 45 -10.53 -12.72 29.14
CA LYS A 45 -10.95 -11.33 29.28
C LYS A 45 -10.59 -10.72 30.64
N THR A 46 -10.04 -11.50 31.56
CA THR A 46 -9.73 -11.06 32.93
C THR A 46 -8.76 -9.89 32.93
N GLY A 47 -9.13 -8.79 33.60
CA GLY A 47 -8.26 -7.62 33.74
C GLY A 47 -8.05 -6.82 32.46
N VAL A 48 -8.86 -7.06 31.42
CA VAL A 48 -8.82 -6.37 30.14
C VAL A 48 -10.18 -5.76 29.83
N SER A 49 -10.20 -4.48 29.43
CA SER A 49 -11.44 -3.78 29.09
C SER A 49 -12.04 -4.29 27.78
N ASP A 50 -13.36 -4.34 27.69
CA ASP A 50 -14.08 -4.66 26.44
C ASP A 50 -13.71 -3.74 25.28
N GLU A 51 -13.40 -2.46 25.56
CA GLU A 51 -12.93 -1.52 24.54
C GLU A 51 -11.60 -1.97 23.89
N LEU A 52 -10.65 -2.48 24.69
CA LEU A 52 -9.39 -3.01 24.18
C LEU A 52 -9.60 -4.30 23.38
N ILE A 53 -10.47 -5.19 23.85
CA ILE A 53 -10.82 -6.43 23.13
C ILE A 53 -11.44 -6.09 21.77
N ALA A 54 -12.41 -5.17 21.75
CA ALA A 54 -13.05 -4.71 20.52
C ALA A 54 -12.04 -4.09 19.54
N LEU A 55 -11.09 -3.31 20.05
CA LEU A 55 -10.01 -2.74 19.26
C LEU A 55 -9.09 -3.81 18.66
N LEU A 56 -8.68 -4.81 19.45
CA LEU A 56 -7.80 -5.88 19.00
C LEU A 56 -8.48 -6.75 17.92
N ASN A 57 -9.76 -7.07 18.11
CA ASN A 57 -10.56 -7.79 17.11
C ASN A 57 -10.72 -6.97 15.82
N TYR A 58 -10.88 -5.65 15.94
CA TYR A 58 -10.93 -4.76 14.78
C TYR A 58 -9.60 -4.75 14.01
N LEU A 59 -8.47 -4.63 14.71
CA LEU A 59 -7.14 -4.57 14.08
C LEU A 59 -6.81 -5.83 13.26
N GLU A 60 -7.35 -6.99 13.64
CA GLU A 60 -7.13 -8.24 12.91
C GLU A 60 -7.68 -8.20 11.48
N ARG A 61 -8.86 -7.58 11.26
CA ARG A 61 -9.56 -7.61 9.97
C ARG A 61 -9.71 -6.24 9.31
N THR A 62 -9.61 -5.16 10.08
CA THR A 62 -9.73 -3.75 9.67
C THR A 62 -10.77 -3.54 8.57
N SER A 63 -12.00 -4.00 8.82
CA SER A 63 -13.11 -3.98 7.86
C SER A 63 -14.32 -3.22 8.39
N GLN A 64 -15.21 -2.79 7.49
CA GLN A 64 -16.45 -2.11 7.85
C GLN A 64 -17.31 -2.97 8.79
N GLN A 65 -17.46 -4.26 8.49
CA GLN A 65 -18.20 -5.19 9.33
C GLN A 65 -17.61 -5.29 10.74
N ALA A 66 -16.27 -5.36 10.86
CA ALA A 66 -15.60 -5.41 12.16
C ALA A 66 -15.78 -4.09 12.93
N ALA A 67 -15.72 -2.95 12.25
CA ALA A 67 -15.94 -1.63 12.87
C ALA A 67 -17.38 -1.48 13.38
N GLU A 68 -18.37 -1.94 12.61
CA GLU A 68 -19.78 -1.89 13.00
C GLU A 68 -20.08 -2.82 14.17
N ALA A 69 -19.62 -4.08 14.08
CA ALA A 69 -19.78 -5.10 15.10
C ALA A 69 -19.11 -4.75 16.43
N SER A 70 -18.06 -3.90 16.40
CA SER A 70 -17.38 -3.46 17.63
C SER A 70 -18.28 -2.67 18.59
N GLY A 71 -19.38 -2.07 18.09
CA GLY A 71 -20.25 -1.19 18.88
C GLY A 71 -19.57 0.10 19.38
N ASN A 72 -18.29 0.33 19.06
CA ASN A 72 -17.49 1.42 19.59
C ASN A 72 -17.35 2.55 18.57
N GLU A 73 -17.79 3.75 18.95
CA GLU A 73 -17.75 4.93 18.08
C GLU A 73 -16.32 5.35 17.69
N LYS A 74 -15.34 5.20 18.60
CA LYS A 74 -13.94 5.52 18.31
C LYS A 74 -13.38 4.59 17.22
N ILE A 75 -13.73 3.30 17.27
CA ILE A 75 -13.32 2.32 16.26
C ILE A 75 -13.96 2.65 14.91
N ARG A 76 -15.25 3.00 14.88
CA ARG A 76 -15.92 3.45 13.65
C ARG A 76 -15.30 4.71 13.07
N ARG A 77 -14.98 5.69 13.92
CA ARG A 77 -14.32 6.93 13.51
C ARG A 77 -12.93 6.66 12.94
N MET A 78 -12.16 5.77 13.57
CA MET A 78 -10.86 5.33 13.09
C MET A 78 -10.97 4.64 11.73
N HIS A 79 -11.95 3.74 11.55
CA HIS A 79 -12.17 3.08 10.26
C HIS A 79 -12.47 4.07 9.13
N ARG A 80 -13.35 5.06 9.36
CA ARG A 80 -13.63 6.12 8.36
C ARG A 80 -12.38 6.87 7.92
N LYS A 81 -11.44 7.12 8.85
CA LYS A 81 -10.16 7.76 8.50
C LYS A 81 -9.28 6.84 7.67
N ILE A 82 -9.22 5.55 8.00
CA ILE A 82 -8.47 4.55 7.23
C ILE A 82 -9.00 4.46 5.81
N GLU A 83 -10.32 4.40 5.62
CA GLU A 83 -10.96 4.37 4.30
C GLU A 83 -10.71 5.65 3.50
N ALA A 84 -10.73 6.82 4.15
CA ALA A 84 -10.39 8.08 3.49
C ALA A 84 -8.93 8.10 2.98
N ILE A 85 -7.99 7.51 3.74
CA ILE A 85 -6.59 7.40 3.33
C ILE A 85 -6.45 6.40 2.16
N ARG A 86 -7.05 5.21 2.27
CA ARG A 86 -7.03 4.18 1.22
C ARG A 86 -7.58 4.71 -0.11
N SER A 87 -8.74 5.35 -0.07
CA SER A 87 -9.34 5.95 -1.26
C SER A 87 -8.45 7.03 -1.88
N SER A 88 -7.78 7.86 -1.09
CA SER A 88 -6.83 8.84 -1.61
C SER A 88 -5.63 8.19 -2.28
N GLU A 89 -5.10 7.10 -1.73
CA GLU A 89 -3.98 6.35 -2.29
C GLU A 89 -4.38 5.66 -3.60
N GLU A 90 -5.52 4.98 -3.62
CA GLU A 90 -6.09 4.34 -4.81
C GLU A 90 -6.33 5.34 -5.94
N ILE A 91 -6.88 6.52 -5.60
CA ILE A 91 -7.06 7.62 -6.55
C ILE A 91 -5.71 8.07 -7.11
N GLY A 92 -4.68 8.20 -6.27
CA GLY A 92 -3.33 8.56 -6.71
C GLY A 92 -2.75 7.56 -7.71
N VAL A 93 -2.88 6.25 -7.43
CA VAL A 93 -2.42 5.18 -8.33
C VAL A 93 -3.17 5.26 -9.67
N LYS A 94 -4.50 5.43 -9.63
CA LYS A 94 -5.30 5.57 -10.85
C LYS A 94 -4.84 6.74 -11.71
N TYR A 95 -4.59 7.90 -11.11
CA TYR A 95 -4.07 9.07 -11.82
C TYR A 95 -2.70 8.83 -12.45
N MET A 96 -1.80 8.12 -11.76
CA MET A 96 -0.48 7.77 -12.32
C MET A 96 -0.62 6.86 -13.53
N ASN A 97 -1.46 5.82 -13.46
CA ASN A 97 -1.68 4.92 -14.59
C ASN A 97 -2.29 5.66 -15.81
N GLU A 98 -3.31 6.49 -15.59
CA GLU A 98 -3.91 7.29 -16.66
C GLU A 98 -2.90 8.27 -17.29
N TYR A 99 -1.97 8.80 -16.49
CA TYR A 99 -0.91 9.66 -17.00
C TYR A 99 0.09 8.87 -17.86
N GLU A 100 0.51 7.70 -17.41
CA GLU A 100 1.41 6.82 -18.17
C GLU A 100 0.79 6.38 -19.50
N GLU A 101 -0.47 5.96 -19.52
CA GLU A 101 -1.20 5.60 -20.74
C GLU A 101 -1.24 6.77 -21.73
N LYS A 102 -1.64 7.97 -21.28
CA LYS A 102 -1.66 9.17 -22.15
C LYS A 102 -0.30 9.53 -22.70
N MET A 103 0.77 9.31 -21.93
CA MET A 103 2.13 9.57 -22.40
C MET A 103 2.55 8.56 -23.47
N LEU A 104 2.17 7.30 -23.33
CA LEU A 104 2.39 6.26 -24.35
C LEU A 104 1.59 6.57 -25.62
N GLU A 105 0.29 6.85 -25.52
CA GLU A 105 -0.56 7.22 -26.66
C GLU A 105 0.02 8.43 -27.42
N ARG A 106 0.53 9.43 -26.70
CA ARG A 106 1.16 10.60 -27.33
C ARG A 106 2.47 10.26 -28.03
N GLN A 107 3.25 9.31 -27.51
CA GLN A 107 4.47 8.86 -28.17
C GLN A 107 4.15 8.01 -29.41
N GLU A 108 3.17 7.13 -29.32
CA GLU A 108 2.69 6.32 -30.44
C GLU A 108 2.13 7.20 -31.56
N GLY A 109 1.25 8.15 -31.23
CA GLY A 109 0.71 9.10 -32.21
C GLY A 109 1.79 9.96 -32.90
N LYS A 110 2.86 10.33 -32.17
CA LYS A 110 4.02 10.99 -32.80
C LYS A 110 4.75 10.06 -33.77
N LYS A 111 5.02 8.82 -33.38
CA LYS A 111 5.69 7.84 -34.25
C LYS A 111 4.86 7.51 -35.48
N GLU A 112 3.54 7.35 -35.32
CA GLU A 112 2.62 7.13 -36.45
C GLU A 112 2.61 8.32 -37.41
N ALA A 113 2.55 9.55 -36.90
CA ALA A 113 2.61 10.75 -37.73
C ALA A 113 3.95 10.87 -38.49
N GLN A 114 5.07 10.52 -37.85
CA GLN A 114 6.39 10.47 -38.50
C GLN A 114 6.41 9.43 -39.63
N LYS A 115 5.90 8.23 -39.38
CA LYS A 115 5.81 7.14 -40.38
C LYS A 115 4.88 7.51 -41.54
N GLU A 116 3.73 8.11 -41.26
CA GLU A 116 2.79 8.56 -42.30
C GLU A 116 3.41 9.65 -43.19
N MET A 117 4.14 10.60 -42.59
CA MET A 117 4.87 11.62 -43.33
C MET A 117 5.96 11.01 -44.21
N ALA A 118 6.73 10.06 -43.67
CA ALA A 118 7.76 9.34 -44.44
C ALA A 118 7.16 8.60 -45.65
N LEU A 119 6.06 7.87 -45.44
CA LEU A 119 5.32 7.18 -46.51
C LEU A 119 4.85 8.14 -47.61
N LYS A 120 4.32 9.32 -47.23
CA LYS A 120 3.87 10.35 -48.19
C LYS A 120 5.04 10.93 -48.99
N MET A 121 6.20 11.15 -48.38
CA MET A 121 7.39 11.65 -49.07
C MET A 121 8.03 10.58 -49.97
N LYS A 122 8.09 9.32 -49.51
CA LYS A 122 8.59 8.17 -50.28
C LYS A 122 7.77 7.97 -51.55
N LYS A 123 6.44 8.07 -51.46
CA LYS A 123 5.53 8.05 -52.64
C LYS A 123 5.79 9.19 -53.65
N LYS A 124 6.40 10.29 -53.22
CA LYS A 124 6.81 11.41 -54.09
C LYS A 124 8.24 11.27 -54.62
N ASN A 125 8.89 10.10 -54.44
CA ASN A 125 10.28 9.84 -54.82
C ASN A 125 11.28 10.84 -54.24
N LYS A 126 11.04 11.29 -52.99
CA LYS A 126 12.04 12.08 -52.25
C LYS A 126 13.21 11.18 -51.82
N PRO A 127 14.46 11.69 -51.82
CA PRO A 127 15.62 10.93 -51.37
C PRO A 127 15.50 10.57 -49.89
N LEU A 128 15.98 9.38 -49.52
CA LEU A 128 15.80 8.80 -48.18
C LEU A 128 16.43 9.66 -47.08
N GLU A 129 17.56 10.30 -47.39
CA GLU A 129 18.27 11.22 -46.50
C GLU A 129 17.44 12.47 -46.18
N GLU A 130 16.74 13.03 -47.18
CA GLU A 130 15.82 14.18 -46.99
C GLU A 130 14.62 13.74 -46.13
N ILE A 131 14.08 12.54 -46.35
CA ILE A 131 12.97 12.00 -45.55
C ILE A 131 13.39 11.79 -44.09
N ALA A 132 14.59 11.26 -43.85
CA ALA A 132 15.15 11.08 -42.51
C ALA A 132 15.30 12.42 -41.78
N GLU A 133 15.79 13.46 -42.47
CA GLU A 133 15.93 14.80 -41.90
C GLU A 133 14.57 15.40 -41.48
N PHE A 134 13.54 15.27 -42.31
CA PHE A 134 12.22 15.85 -42.03
C PHE A 134 11.38 15.06 -41.01
N THR A 135 11.56 13.75 -40.92
CA THR A 135 10.72 12.88 -40.07
C THR A 135 11.41 12.49 -38.76
N GLY A 136 12.75 12.59 -38.72
CA GLY A 136 13.57 12.13 -37.60
C GLY A 136 13.64 10.61 -37.47
N LEU A 137 13.17 9.86 -38.46
CA LEU A 137 13.32 8.40 -38.56
C LEU A 137 14.68 8.04 -39.15
N SER A 138 15.20 6.86 -38.83
CA SER A 138 16.42 6.35 -39.47
C SER A 138 16.15 5.95 -40.92
N VAL A 139 17.20 5.94 -41.75
CA VAL A 139 17.08 5.46 -43.15
C VAL A 139 16.60 4.01 -43.20
N GLU A 140 17.07 3.17 -42.26
CA GLU A 140 16.63 1.77 -42.12
C GLU A 140 15.12 1.66 -41.80
N GLU A 141 14.61 2.51 -40.92
CA GLU A 141 13.18 2.58 -40.60
C GLU A 141 12.35 3.02 -41.82
N ILE A 142 12.86 3.96 -42.62
CA ILE A 142 12.17 4.47 -43.82
C ILE A 142 12.19 3.44 -44.96
N GLU A 143 13.27 2.66 -45.10
CA GLU A 143 13.35 1.56 -46.06
C GLU A 143 12.34 0.46 -45.72
N ALA A 144 12.16 0.16 -44.44
CA ALA A 144 11.23 -0.85 -43.92
C ALA A 144 9.73 -0.45 -44.00
N LEU A 145 9.41 0.84 -44.19
CA LEU A 145 8.05 1.37 -44.40
C LEU A 145 7.52 1.15 -45.82
#